data_AF-A0A975GH95-F1
#
_entry.id   AF-A0A975GH95-F1
#
_cell.length_a   1.000
_cell.length_b   1.000
_cell.length_c   1.000
_cell.angle_alpha   90.00
_cell.angle_beta   90.00
_cell.angle_gamma   90.00
#
_symmetry.space_group_name_H-M   'P 1'
#
loop_
_entity.id
_entity.type
_entity.pdbx_description
1 polymer ?
#
loop_
_entity_poly.entity_id
_entity_poly.type
_entity_poly.pdbx_seq_one_letter_code
_entity_poly.pdbx_strand_id
1 'polypeptide(L)'
;MAKYTRIAENMIKRFQFLLCDTTGRSNEFSASDNNFTASPIQCLDKAVDGNHEIIILSFNSMNIKERETFMELCAVLKQNSHTSSYPVLVLLDSKHREILEYLDKAGVDFIKYTDQARLDSFSIQAIIDELGPGDHVKHHLEELCPFMNYSRIDSRIEMTLCGAYLNRMVLGGCRLHEICETREHLACEYYINPVTVS
;
A
#
# COMPACT_ATOMS: atom_id res chain seq x y z
N MET A 1 -50.11 -17.21 10.58
CA MET A 1 -49.30 -16.67 9.47
C MET A 1 -48.20 -15.74 10.03
N ALA A 2 -47.30 -16.28 10.85
CA ALA A 2 -46.33 -15.50 11.63
C ALA A 2 -44.96 -16.20 11.67
N LYS A 3 -44.38 -16.49 10.50
CA LYS A 3 -43.08 -17.18 10.38
C LYS A 3 -42.22 -16.72 9.19
N TYR A 4 -42.58 -15.63 8.52
CA TYR A 4 -41.83 -15.05 7.38
C TYR A 4 -41.14 -13.72 7.72
N THR A 5 -40.79 -13.49 8.99
CA THR A 5 -40.17 -12.23 9.44
C THR A 5 -38.88 -12.49 10.23
N ARG A 6 -38.11 -13.50 9.85
CA ARG A 6 -36.74 -13.72 10.31
C ARG A 6 -35.95 -14.32 9.15
N ILE A 7 -34.72 -13.87 8.96
CA ILE A 7 -33.76 -14.25 7.90
C ILE A 7 -33.80 -13.34 6.65
N ALA A 8 -33.72 -12.03 6.85
CA ALA A 8 -33.07 -11.11 5.90
C ALA A 8 -32.31 -10.01 6.66
N GLU A 9 -31.76 -10.36 7.83
CA GLU A 9 -30.82 -9.54 8.59
C GLU A 9 -29.44 -10.19 8.51
N ASN A 10 -28.94 -10.42 7.29
CA ASN A 10 -27.49 -10.41 7.11
C ASN A 10 -27.10 -8.93 7.05
N MET A 11 -26.97 -8.31 8.22
CA MET A 11 -26.31 -7.02 8.34
C MET A 11 -24.90 -7.20 7.77
N ILE A 12 -24.65 -6.63 6.59
CA ILE A 12 -23.29 -6.41 6.11
C ILE A 12 -22.61 -5.59 7.21
N LYS A 13 -21.70 -6.20 7.96
CA LYS A 13 -20.96 -5.52 9.01
C LYS A 13 -20.05 -4.52 8.30
N ARG A 14 -20.45 -3.24 8.30
CA ARG A 14 -19.62 -2.16 7.76
C ARG A 14 -18.45 -1.95 8.71
N PHE A 15 -17.25 -2.22 8.24
CA PHE A 15 -16.04 -1.95 9.00
C PHE A 15 -15.87 -0.45 9.14
N GLN A 16 -15.50 0.02 10.32
CA GLN A 16 -15.11 1.42 10.49
C GLN A 16 -13.67 1.58 10.03
N PHE A 17 -13.44 2.39 9.01
CA PHE A 17 -12.10 2.64 8.49
C PHE A 17 -11.77 4.13 8.52
N LEU A 18 -10.47 4.45 8.55
CA LEU A 18 -9.97 5.80 8.30
C LEU A 18 -9.16 5.81 7.01
N LEU A 19 -9.60 6.55 6.00
CA LEU A 19 -8.86 6.74 4.76
C LEU A 19 -8.08 8.07 4.78
N CYS A 20 -6.81 8.00 4.43
CA CYS A 20 -5.97 9.15 4.12
C CYS A 20 -5.60 9.15 2.64
N ASP A 21 -6.07 10.15 1.90
CA ASP A 21 -5.76 10.37 0.48
C ASP A 21 -5.63 11.87 0.19
N THR A 22 -4.41 12.33 -0.16
CA THR A 22 -4.16 13.74 -0.47
C THR A 22 -4.57 14.15 -1.88
N THR A 23 -4.92 13.21 -2.77
CA THR A 23 -5.23 13.53 -4.16
C THR A 23 -6.62 14.13 -4.36
N GLY A 24 -7.48 14.09 -3.33
CA GLY A 24 -8.86 14.57 -3.40
C GLY A 24 -9.72 13.82 -4.42
N ARG A 25 -9.31 12.61 -4.83
CA ARG A 25 -10.04 11.78 -5.80
C ARG A 25 -11.21 11.01 -5.16
N SER A 26 -11.33 11.10 -3.86
CA SER A 26 -12.35 10.52 -2.99
C SER A 26 -13.57 11.44 -2.78
N ASN A 27 -13.88 12.33 -3.73
CA ASN A 27 -14.94 13.37 -3.64
C ASN A 27 -16.38 12.85 -3.39
N GLU A 28 -16.59 11.54 -3.26
CA GLU A 28 -17.89 10.95 -2.86
C GLU A 28 -18.02 10.74 -1.35
N PHE A 29 -16.92 10.84 -0.58
CA PHE A 29 -17.01 10.98 0.87
C PHE A 29 -17.48 12.40 1.16
N SER A 30 -18.68 12.52 1.71
CA SER A 30 -19.21 13.81 2.12
C SER A 30 -18.25 14.46 3.12
N ALA A 31 -18.16 15.79 3.17
CA ALA A 31 -17.33 16.48 4.17
C ALA A 31 -17.74 16.15 5.64
N SER A 32 -18.88 15.47 5.82
CA SER A 32 -19.38 14.90 7.08
C SER A 32 -18.96 13.45 7.35
N ASP A 33 -18.35 12.75 6.40
CA ASP A 33 -17.82 11.40 6.62
C ASP A 33 -16.51 11.51 7.42
N ASN A 34 -16.62 11.32 8.73
CA ASN A 34 -15.50 11.36 9.68
C ASN A 34 -14.36 10.41 9.31
N ASN A 35 -14.61 9.45 8.42
CA ASN A 35 -13.72 8.38 8.00
C ASN A 35 -12.73 8.80 6.89
N PHE A 36 -12.74 10.06 6.45
CA PHE A 36 -11.83 10.56 5.41
C PHE A 36 -10.93 11.71 5.88
N THR A 37 -9.68 11.73 5.41
CA THR A 37 -8.70 12.80 5.63
C THR A 37 -7.87 13.05 4.37
N ALA A 38 -7.55 14.32 4.12
CA ALA A 38 -6.76 14.74 2.96
C ALA A 38 -5.36 15.26 3.36
N SER A 39 -4.93 15.01 4.59
CA SER A 39 -3.66 15.48 5.13
C SER A 39 -3.09 14.47 6.13
N PRO A 40 -1.78 14.18 6.08
CA PRO A 40 -1.13 13.29 7.04
C PRO A 40 -1.34 13.67 8.50
N ILE A 41 -1.32 14.97 8.80
CA ILE A 41 -1.50 15.47 10.17
C ILE A 41 -2.95 15.21 10.64
N GLN A 42 -3.94 15.45 9.77
CA GLN A 42 -5.33 15.18 10.09
C GLN A 42 -5.62 13.68 10.22
N CYS A 43 -4.95 12.86 9.41
CA CYS A 43 -5.02 11.40 9.53
C CYS A 43 -4.52 10.95 10.90
N LEU A 44 -3.36 11.44 11.33
CA LEU A 44 -2.81 11.10 12.63
C LEU A 44 -3.72 11.55 13.79
N ASP A 45 -4.19 12.80 13.73
CA ASP A 45 -5.10 13.37 14.73
C ASP A 45 -6.37 12.51 14.90
N LYS A 46 -7.05 12.22 13.78
CA LYS A 46 -8.23 11.35 13.80
C LYS A 46 -7.91 9.91 14.21
N ALA A 47 -6.77 9.37 13.81
CA ALA A 47 -6.38 8.02 14.19
C ALA A 47 -6.27 7.88 15.71
N VAL A 48 -5.76 8.91 16.39
CA VAL A 48 -5.63 8.96 17.85
C VAL A 48 -6.98 9.06 18.56
N ASP A 49 -7.96 9.76 17.97
CA ASP A 49 -9.31 9.91 18.54
C ASP A 49 -10.10 8.59 18.65
N GLY A 50 -9.63 7.53 17.98
CA GLY A 50 -10.00 6.14 18.27
C GLY A 50 -11.46 5.81 17.98
N ASN A 51 -11.80 5.54 16.72
CA ASN A 51 -13.08 4.95 16.29
C ASN A 51 -12.93 4.10 15.02
N HIS A 52 -11.73 3.58 14.76
CA HIS A 52 -11.41 2.91 13.50
C HIS A 52 -10.96 1.47 13.77
N GLU A 53 -11.37 0.55 12.92
CA GLU A 53 -10.94 -0.85 12.92
C GLU A 53 -9.73 -1.07 12.00
N ILE A 54 -9.52 -0.18 11.01
CA ILE A 54 -8.38 -0.20 10.09
C ILE A 54 -8.07 1.22 9.60
N ILE A 55 -6.78 1.52 9.41
CA ILE A 55 -6.31 2.77 8.81
C ILE A 55 -5.80 2.45 7.40
N ILE A 56 -6.22 3.25 6.42
CA ILE A 56 -5.93 3.06 5.01
C ILE A 56 -5.20 4.29 4.50
N LEU A 57 -4.03 4.10 3.89
CA LEU A 57 -3.27 5.16 3.25
C LEU A 57 -3.16 4.90 1.76
N SER A 58 -3.71 5.80 0.95
CA SER A 58 -3.57 5.76 -0.50
C SER A 58 -2.30 6.48 -0.90
N PHE A 59 -1.42 5.85 -1.68
CA PHE A 59 -0.18 6.45 -2.20
C PHE A 59 -0.31 6.87 -3.66
N ASN A 60 -1.52 6.79 -4.23
CA ASN A 60 -1.74 6.95 -5.66
C ASN A 60 -1.36 8.35 -6.16
N SER A 61 -0.65 8.41 -7.30
CA SER A 61 -0.37 9.67 -8.01
C SER A 61 0.40 10.75 -7.20
N MET A 62 1.15 10.34 -6.17
CA MET A 62 1.96 11.23 -5.34
C MET A 62 3.34 11.48 -5.96
N ASN A 63 3.90 12.66 -5.71
CA ASN A 63 5.33 12.88 -5.99
C ASN A 63 6.21 12.21 -4.92
N ILE A 64 7.51 12.10 -5.18
CA ILE A 64 8.46 11.39 -4.31
C ILE A 64 8.47 11.95 -2.89
N LYS A 65 8.36 13.28 -2.72
CA LYS A 65 8.36 13.91 -1.40
C LYS A 65 7.07 13.64 -0.62
N GLU A 66 5.92 13.69 -1.31
CA GLU A 66 4.63 13.32 -0.71
C GLU A 66 4.63 11.85 -0.27
N ARG A 67 5.18 10.98 -1.12
CA ARG A 67 5.36 9.56 -0.82
C ARG A 67 6.23 9.34 0.41
N GLU A 68 7.38 10.01 0.52
CA GLU A 68 8.24 9.99 1.71
C GLU A 68 7.47 10.44 2.97
N THR A 69 6.63 11.47 2.85
CA THR A 69 5.79 11.95 3.96
C THR A 69 4.77 10.90 4.41
N PHE A 70 4.16 10.18 3.47
CA PHE A 70 3.22 9.10 3.77
C PHE A 70 3.92 7.87 4.38
N MET A 71 5.15 7.57 3.95
CA MET A 71 5.98 6.55 4.56
C MET A 71 6.28 6.91 6.03
N GLU A 72 6.67 8.15 6.31
CA GLU A 72 6.86 8.63 7.68
C GLU A 72 5.57 8.52 8.51
N LEU A 73 4.42 8.89 7.95
CA LEU A 73 3.12 8.73 8.62
C LEU A 73 2.86 7.28 9.02
N CYS A 74 3.15 6.30 8.15
CA CYS A 74 3.01 4.88 8.47
C CYS A 74 3.85 4.50 9.70
N ALA A 75 5.12 4.94 9.73
CA ALA A 75 6.01 4.68 10.86
C ALA A 75 5.48 5.33 12.15
N VAL A 76 5.00 6.57 12.09
CA VAL A 76 4.43 7.27 13.26
C VAL A 76 3.18 6.56 13.76
N LEU A 77 2.28 6.13 12.87
CA LEU A 77 1.07 5.39 13.25
C LEU A 77 1.40 4.08 13.96
N LYS A 78 2.41 3.34 13.51
CA LYS A 78 2.79 2.06 14.13
C LYS A 78 3.63 2.23 15.40
N GLN A 79 4.33 3.35 15.58
CA GLN A 79 5.14 3.63 16.77
C GLN A 79 4.35 4.32 17.90
N ASN A 80 3.23 4.98 17.58
CA ASN A 80 2.41 5.67 18.56
C ASN A 80 1.54 4.69 19.37
N SER A 81 1.58 4.79 20.70
CA SER A 81 0.86 3.89 21.62
C SER A 81 -0.67 3.89 21.42
N HIS A 82 -1.24 4.97 20.90
CA HIS A 82 -2.68 5.09 20.67
C HIS A 82 -3.13 4.44 19.35
N THR A 83 -2.22 4.29 18.38
CA THR A 83 -2.57 3.83 17.03
C THR A 83 -1.87 2.54 16.62
N SER A 84 -0.82 2.13 17.33
CA SER A 84 0.03 0.96 17.00
C SER A 84 -0.74 -0.37 16.88
N SER A 85 -1.85 -0.51 17.61
CA SER A 85 -2.71 -1.70 17.56
C SER A 85 -3.63 -1.75 16.35
N TYR A 86 -3.83 -0.64 15.65
CA TYR A 86 -4.68 -0.63 14.45
C TYR A 86 -3.92 -1.26 13.28
N PRO A 87 -4.57 -2.15 12.51
CA PRO A 87 -4.08 -2.58 11.22
C PRO A 87 -3.93 -1.37 10.29
N VAL A 88 -2.81 -1.32 9.58
CA VAL A 88 -2.53 -0.33 8.55
C VAL A 88 -2.48 -1.02 7.19
N LEU A 89 -3.36 -0.59 6.29
CA LEU A 89 -3.39 -0.99 4.88
C LEU A 89 -2.84 0.15 4.03
N VAL A 90 -1.86 -0.14 3.18
CA VAL A 90 -1.37 0.81 2.18
C VAL A 90 -1.85 0.39 0.79
N LEU A 91 -2.41 1.36 0.06
CA LEU A 91 -2.81 1.18 -1.33
C LEU A 91 -1.73 1.78 -2.24
N LEU A 92 -1.16 0.95 -3.10
CA LEU A 92 -0.10 1.33 -4.05
C LEU A 92 -0.62 1.19 -5.49
N ASP A 93 -0.05 1.98 -6.41
CA ASP A 93 -0.33 1.87 -7.84
C ASP A 93 0.50 0.78 -8.53
N SER A 94 1.65 0.42 -7.96
CA SER A 94 2.64 -0.46 -8.55
C SER A 94 3.55 -1.08 -7.50
N LYS A 95 4.23 -2.18 -7.85
CA LYS A 95 5.19 -2.81 -6.94
C LYS A 95 6.46 -1.96 -6.88
N HIS A 96 6.90 -1.64 -5.66
CA HIS A 96 8.13 -0.88 -5.46
C HIS A 96 8.92 -1.41 -4.26
N ARG A 97 10.08 -2.03 -4.51
CA ARG A 97 10.81 -2.77 -3.48
C ARG A 97 11.23 -1.89 -2.30
N GLU A 98 11.89 -0.76 -2.54
CA GLU A 98 12.36 0.11 -1.45
C GLU A 98 11.22 0.63 -0.56
N ILE A 99 10.07 0.94 -1.15
CA ILE A 99 8.86 1.33 -0.42
C ILE A 99 8.40 0.16 0.46
N LEU A 100 8.26 -1.04 -0.11
CA LEU A 100 7.82 -2.22 0.64
C LEU A 100 8.78 -2.57 1.79
N GLU A 101 10.09 -2.48 1.56
CA GLU A 101 11.09 -2.72 2.62
C GLU A 101 10.99 -1.69 3.74
N TYR A 102 10.71 -0.43 3.41
CA TYR A 102 10.45 0.59 4.41
C TYR A 102 9.16 0.31 5.17
N LEU A 103 8.05 0.00 4.47
CA LEU A 103 6.75 -0.25 5.09
C LEU A 103 6.79 -1.48 6.01
N ASP A 104 7.51 -2.54 5.62
CA ASP A 104 7.74 -3.72 6.46
C ASP A 104 8.50 -3.35 7.74
N LYS A 105 9.59 -2.58 7.63
CA LYS A 105 10.33 -2.05 8.79
C LYS A 105 9.49 -1.13 9.67
N ALA A 106 8.58 -0.37 9.08
CA ALA A 106 7.64 0.48 9.80
C ALA A 106 6.54 -0.32 10.51
N GLY A 107 6.39 -1.61 10.22
CA GLY A 107 5.36 -2.48 10.80
C GLY A 107 3.99 -2.32 10.16
N VAL A 108 3.92 -1.88 8.91
CA VAL A 108 2.67 -1.87 8.13
C VAL A 108 2.17 -3.31 7.95
N ASP A 109 0.85 -3.50 8.05
CA ASP A 109 0.26 -4.83 8.11
C ASP A 109 -0.05 -5.38 6.71
N PHE A 110 -0.62 -4.56 5.83
CA PHE A 110 -1.13 -4.99 4.53
C PHE A 110 -0.80 -4.01 3.39
N ILE A 111 -0.64 -4.56 2.19
CA ILE A 111 -0.51 -3.84 0.92
C ILE A 111 -1.55 -4.39 -0.06
N LYS A 112 -2.23 -3.48 -0.76
CA LYS A 112 -3.02 -3.80 -1.95
C LYS A 112 -2.59 -2.92 -3.11
N TYR A 113 -2.52 -3.51 -4.29
CA TYR A 113 -2.31 -2.78 -5.53
C TYR A 113 -3.66 -2.39 -6.11
N THR A 114 -3.86 -1.12 -6.41
CA THR A 114 -5.08 -0.61 -7.01
C THR A 114 -4.76 0.39 -8.10
N ASP A 115 -5.34 0.17 -9.27
CA ASP A 115 -5.34 1.12 -10.37
C ASP A 115 -6.52 2.10 -10.28
N GLN A 116 -7.36 1.95 -9.26
CA GLN A 116 -8.60 2.71 -9.15
C GLN A 116 -8.29 4.18 -8.94
N ALA A 117 -8.63 4.97 -9.95
CA ALA A 117 -8.51 6.42 -9.90
C ALA A 117 -9.45 7.05 -8.86
N ARG A 118 -10.46 6.33 -8.36
CA ARG A 118 -11.39 6.81 -7.35
C ARG A 118 -11.71 5.68 -6.37
N LEU A 119 -11.59 6.00 -5.09
CA LEU A 119 -12.00 5.14 -4.00
C LEU A 119 -13.30 5.73 -3.43
N ASP A 120 -14.32 4.89 -3.32
CA ASP A 120 -15.58 5.16 -2.63
C ASP A 120 -15.74 4.20 -1.43
N SER A 121 -16.75 4.41 -0.60
CA SER A 121 -16.96 3.56 0.58
C SER A 121 -17.18 2.08 0.24
N PHE A 122 -17.73 1.77 -0.93
CA PHE A 122 -18.10 0.41 -1.31
C PHE A 122 -16.88 -0.38 -1.81
N SER A 123 -16.07 0.26 -2.66
CA SER A 123 -14.79 -0.25 -3.14
C SER A 123 -13.79 -0.45 -1.99
N ILE A 124 -13.73 0.47 -1.03
CA ILE A 124 -12.90 0.28 0.17
C ILE A 124 -13.38 -0.91 0.99
N GLN A 125 -14.69 -1.05 1.20
CA GLN A 125 -15.21 -2.19 1.95
C GLN A 125 -14.89 -3.51 1.25
N ALA A 126 -15.03 -3.57 -0.08
CA ALA A 126 -14.65 -4.75 -0.85
C ALA A 126 -13.16 -5.08 -0.71
N ILE A 127 -12.28 -4.07 -0.75
CA ILE A 127 -10.84 -4.26 -0.54
C ILE A 127 -10.56 -4.85 0.85
N ILE A 128 -11.23 -4.33 1.90
CA ILE A 128 -11.08 -4.82 3.28
C ILE A 128 -11.58 -6.27 3.38
N ASP A 129 -12.74 -6.57 2.81
CA ASP A 129 -13.37 -7.90 2.89
C ASP A 129 -12.54 -8.97 2.17
N GLU A 130 -11.74 -8.57 1.17
CA GLU A 130 -10.84 -9.43 0.41
C GLU A 130 -9.42 -9.52 0.98
N LEU A 131 -9.13 -8.86 2.11
CA LEU A 131 -7.81 -8.97 2.74
C LEU A 131 -7.54 -10.40 3.20
N GLY A 132 -6.38 -10.91 2.79
CA GLY A 132 -5.92 -12.24 3.18
C GLY A 132 -4.42 -12.29 3.48
N PRO A 133 -3.90 -13.48 3.82
CA PRO A 133 -2.48 -13.65 4.16
C PRO A 133 -1.51 -13.23 3.05
N GLY A 134 -1.95 -13.30 1.79
CA GLY A 134 -1.16 -12.85 0.64
C GLY A 134 -0.98 -11.34 0.56
N ASP A 135 -1.77 -10.56 1.30
CA ASP A 135 -1.70 -9.10 1.29
C ASP A 135 -0.69 -8.54 2.30
N HIS A 136 -0.08 -9.39 3.14
CA HIS A 136 0.95 -8.95 4.08
C HIS A 136 2.18 -8.42 3.34
N VAL A 137 2.76 -7.31 3.84
CA VAL A 137 3.94 -6.66 3.22
C VAL A 137 5.07 -7.66 2.94
N LYS A 138 5.33 -8.57 3.90
CA LYS A 138 6.34 -9.61 3.78
C LYS A 138 6.10 -10.55 2.61
N HIS A 139 4.85 -10.92 2.33
CA HIS A 139 4.52 -11.78 1.19
C HIS A 139 4.90 -11.11 -0.12
N HIS A 140 4.55 -9.83 -0.28
CA HIS A 140 4.93 -9.04 -1.46
C HIS A 140 6.46 -8.93 -1.61
N LEU A 141 7.19 -8.75 -0.51
CA LEU A 141 8.67 -8.71 -0.54
C LEU A 141 9.31 -10.03 -0.98
N GLU A 142 8.71 -11.17 -0.61
CA GLU A 142 9.16 -12.51 -1.02
C GLU A 142 8.94 -12.78 -2.52
N GLU A 143 7.94 -12.13 -3.13
CA GLU A 143 7.69 -12.24 -4.56
C GLU A 143 8.65 -11.38 -5.40
N LEU A 144 9.10 -10.25 -4.85
CA LEU A 144 9.95 -9.32 -5.58
C LEU A 144 11.42 -9.74 -5.63
N CYS A 145 12.05 -9.51 -6.77
CA CYS A 145 13.49 -9.65 -6.92
C CYS A 145 14.24 -8.73 -5.93
N PRO A 146 15.19 -9.25 -5.15
CA PRO A 146 15.95 -8.44 -4.18
C PRO A 146 16.91 -7.44 -4.80
N PHE A 147 17.13 -7.54 -6.09
CA PHE A 147 18.02 -6.66 -6.82
C PHE A 147 17.27 -5.56 -7.59
N MET A 148 15.96 -5.38 -7.37
CA MET A 148 15.26 -4.21 -7.90
C MET A 148 15.78 -2.95 -7.20
N ASN A 149 16.26 -2.00 -7.99
CA ASN A 149 16.79 -0.74 -7.50
C ASN A 149 16.17 0.43 -8.30
N TYR A 150 16.24 1.65 -7.76
CA TYR A 150 15.57 2.81 -8.33
C TYR A 150 16.53 4.00 -8.42
N SER A 151 16.49 4.71 -9.54
CA SER A 151 17.22 5.96 -9.71
C SER A 151 16.24 7.08 -10.03
N ARG A 152 16.23 8.12 -9.21
CA ARG A 152 15.38 9.30 -9.43
C ARG A 152 15.81 10.00 -10.72
N ILE A 153 14.85 10.24 -11.61
CA ILE A 153 15.01 11.09 -12.81
C ILE A 153 14.60 12.52 -12.45
N ASP A 154 13.44 12.67 -11.80
CA ASP A 154 12.94 13.95 -11.30
C ASP A 154 12.12 13.75 -10.00
N SER A 155 11.28 14.71 -9.63
CA SER A 155 10.46 14.66 -8.41
C SER A 155 9.31 13.66 -8.46
N ARG A 156 9.01 13.06 -9.61
CA ARG A 156 7.90 12.12 -9.84
C ARG A 156 8.34 10.83 -10.47
N ILE A 157 9.39 10.85 -11.29
CA ILE A 157 9.81 9.74 -12.12
C ILE A 157 11.05 9.09 -11.53
N GLU A 158 10.97 7.78 -11.38
CA GLU A 158 12.09 6.91 -11.05
C GLU A 158 12.30 5.90 -12.16
N MET A 159 13.57 5.59 -12.41
CA MET A 159 13.98 4.56 -13.33
C MET A 159 14.29 3.29 -12.54
N THR A 160 13.62 2.19 -12.89
CA THR A 160 13.86 0.89 -12.29
C THR A 160 15.08 0.22 -12.93
N LEU A 161 16.03 -0.19 -12.10
CA LEU A 161 17.33 -0.70 -12.48
C LEU A 161 17.58 -2.09 -11.88
N CYS A 162 18.37 -2.90 -12.56
CA CYS A 162 18.85 -4.17 -12.02
C CYS A 162 20.14 -3.94 -11.20
N GLY A 163 20.03 -4.02 -9.89
CA GLY A 163 21.15 -3.98 -8.95
C GLY A 163 22.12 -5.14 -9.11
N ALA A 164 21.62 -6.32 -9.49
CA ALA A 164 22.46 -7.48 -9.80
C ALA A 164 23.33 -7.27 -11.04
N TYR A 165 23.02 -6.25 -11.84
CA TYR A 165 23.81 -5.87 -13.01
C TYR A 165 24.38 -4.45 -12.85
N LEU A 166 24.92 -4.16 -11.66
CA LEU A 166 25.62 -2.91 -11.33
C LEU A 166 24.81 -1.63 -11.56
N ASN A 167 23.47 -1.72 -11.52
CA ASN A 167 22.58 -0.60 -11.85
C ASN A 167 22.76 -0.06 -13.29
N ARG A 168 23.31 -0.87 -14.20
CA ARG A 168 23.53 -0.48 -15.62
C ARG A 168 22.38 -0.90 -16.54
N MET A 169 21.59 -1.88 -16.11
CA MET A 169 20.45 -2.37 -16.87
C MET A 169 19.16 -1.71 -16.39
N VAL A 170 18.52 -0.97 -17.28
CA VAL A 170 17.14 -0.51 -17.08
C VAL A 170 16.20 -1.70 -17.22
N LEU A 171 15.36 -1.91 -16.22
CA LEU A 171 14.33 -2.93 -16.23
C LEU A 171 13.13 -2.39 -17.01
N GLY A 172 13.08 -2.69 -18.32
CA GLY A 172 11.92 -2.39 -19.15
C GLY A 172 10.68 -3.19 -18.71
N GLY A 173 9.49 -2.72 -19.12
CA GLY A 173 8.20 -3.25 -18.64
C GLY A 173 8.05 -4.78 -18.69
N CYS A 174 8.43 -5.44 -19.79
CA CYS A 174 8.30 -6.92 -19.87
C CYS A 174 9.19 -7.63 -18.84
N ARG A 175 10.49 -7.28 -18.76
CA ARG A 175 11.39 -7.91 -17.78
C ARG A 175 11.00 -7.55 -16.34
N LEU A 176 10.49 -6.33 -16.13
CA LEU A 176 10.02 -5.89 -14.84
C LEU A 176 8.82 -6.72 -14.37
N HIS A 177 7.74 -6.75 -15.15
CA HIS A 177 6.46 -7.35 -14.76
C HIS A 177 6.42 -8.88 -14.86
N GLU A 178 7.20 -9.48 -15.77
CA GLU A 178 7.20 -10.95 -15.96
C GLU A 178 8.28 -11.67 -15.15
N ILE A 179 9.31 -10.94 -14.68
CA ILE A 179 10.45 -11.55 -13.99
C ILE A 179 10.70 -10.88 -12.65
N CYS A 180 10.98 -9.57 -12.63
CA CYS A 180 11.45 -8.92 -11.41
C CYS A 180 10.35 -8.73 -10.35
N GLU A 181 9.11 -8.55 -10.78
CA GLU A 181 7.96 -8.32 -9.91
C GLU A 181 7.26 -9.59 -9.42
N THR A 182 7.82 -10.74 -9.74
CA THR A 182 7.21 -12.05 -9.54
C THR A 182 8.26 -13.09 -9.12
N ARG A 183 7.83 -14.29 -8.72
CA ARG A 183 8.75 -15.36 -8.25
C ARG A 183 9.66 -15.90 -9.35
N GLU A 184 9.39 -15.57 -10.61
CA GLU A 184 10.21 -15.88 -11.78
C GLU A 184 11.62 -15.29 -11.67
N HIS A 185 11.83 -14.26 -10.84
CA HIS A 185 13.18 -13.76 -10.54
C HIS A 185 14.11 -14.83 -9.99
N LEU A 186 13.60 -15.88 -9.32
CA LEU A 186 14.39 -16.99 -8.81
C LEU A 186 15.09 -17.78 -9.93
N ALA A 187 14.56 -17.72 -11.15
CA ALA A 187 15.14 -18.32 -12.35
C ALA A 187 15.92 -17.31 -13.21
N CYS A 188 15.97 -16.03 -12.82
CA CYS A 188 16.67 -15.00 -13.57
C CYS A 188 18.19 -15.20 -13.51
N GLU A 189 18.85 -15.14 -14.66
CA GLU A 189 20.31 -15.29 -14.79
C GLU A 189 21.11 -14.34 -13.89
N TYR A 190 20.65 -13.09 -13.74
CA TYR A 190 21.31 -12.08 -12.91
C TYR A 190 21.03 -12.27 -11.42
N TYR A 191 19.89 -12.85 -11.06
CA TYR A 191 19.61 -13.19 -9.67
C TYR A 191 20.51 -14.34 -9.21
N ILE A 192 20.67 -15.36 -10.07
CA ILE A 192 21.51 -16.53 -9.80
C ILE A 192 23.00 -16.15 -9.76
N ASN A 193 23.43 -15.28 -10.68
CA ASN A 193 24.82 -14.87 -10.83
C ASN A 193 24.94 -13.33 -10.85
N PRO A 194 24.79 -12.65 -9.70
CA PRO A 194 24.90 -11.20 -9.65
C PRO A 194 26.33 -10.76 -9.94
N VAL A 195 26.48 -9.65 -10.66
CA VAL A 195 27.77 -9.03 -10.94
C VAL A 195 28.25 -8.32 -9.67
N THR A 196 29.27 -8.86 -9.02
CA THR A 196 29.91 -8.22 -7.87
C THR A 196 30.99 -7.24 -8.32
N VAL A 197 31.04 -6.06 -7.72
CA VAL A 197 32.23 -5.20 -7.82
C VAL A 197 33.30 -5.80 -6.89
N SER A 198 34.34 -6.38 -7.48
CA SER A 198 35.56 -6.81 -6.78
C SER A 198 36.45 -5.63 -6.41
#